data_AF-F9ZXQ2-F1
#
_entry.id   AF-F9ZXQ2-F1
#
_cell.length_a   1.000
_cell.length_b   1.000
_cell.length_c   1.000
_cell.angle_alpha   90.00
_cell.angle_beta   90.00
_cell.angle_gamma   90.00
#
_symmetry.space_group_name_H-M   'P 1'
#
loop_
_entity.id
_entity.type
_entity.pdbx_description
1 polymer ?
#
loop_
_entity_poly.entity_id
_entity_poly.type
_entity_poly.pdbx_seq_one_letter_code
_entity_poly.pdbx_strand_id
1 'polypeptide(L)'
;MPLFEFAEFIRSRADAQGLSMTELARKTGISRQALYGILDGSSGQAKVSTLISLASALKVHPVVLFRHLLHQLELPKFSTTGAKYQFDASGFVTETVPDHSSVTTGQIFCKTWEIQNIGHVTWQNRKLLCVDRPASSPRIIDGVQPPLYSERCLTPLQTSIDIPETLPGDTVLLSVQFKAPSYPCSIISYWKMADEHGDICFPDSEGLSCLVRVVSM
;
A
#
# COMPACT_ATOMS: atom_id res chain seq x y z
N MET A 1 5.84 -19.45 0.05
CA MET A 1 4.68 -20.28 -0.32
C MET A 1 4.54 -20.19 -1.83
N PRO A 2 4.47 -21.30 -2.59
CA PRO A 2 4.33 -21.22 -4.04
C PRO A 2 3.04 -20.50 -4.38
N LEU A 3 3.15 -19.53 -5.29
CA LEU A 3 2.07 -18.64 -5.72
C LEU A 3 1.17 -19.41 -6.69
N PHE A 4 0.32 -20.29 -6.17
CA PHE A 4 -0.74 -20.87 -6.99
C PHE A 4 -1.83 -19.83 -7.19
N GLU A 5 -2.17 -19.57 -8.46
CA GLU A 5 -3.39 -18.84 -8.80
C GLU A 5 -4.57 -19.53 -8.12
N PHE A 6 -5.46 -18.75 -7.50
CA PHE A 6 -6.61 -19.27 -6.75
C PHE A 6 -7.39 -20.33 -7.53
N ALA A 7 -7.53 -20.16 -8.85
CA ALA A 7 -8.15 -21.13 -9.75
C ALA A 7 -7.45 -22.49 -9.76
N GLU A 8 -6.12 -22.51 -9.85
CA GLU A 8 -5.32 -23.74 -9.84
C GLU A 8 -5.42 -24.46 -8.50
N PHE A 9 -5.37 -23.71 -7.40
CA PHE A 9 -5.53 -24.28 -6.06
C PHE A 9 -6.87 -25.01 -5.91
N ILE A 10 -7.96 -24.36 -6.33
CA ILE A 10 -9.31 -24.96 -6.27
C ILE A 10 -9.39 -26.21 -7.16
N ARG A 11 -8.90 -26.15 -8.40
CA ARG A 11 -8.92 -27.28 -9.34
C ARG A 11 -8.13 -28.48 -8.81
N SER A 12 -6.91 -28.24 -8.33
CA SER A 12 -6.06 -29.29 -7.74
C SER A 12 -6.70 -29.93 -6.51
N ARG A 13 -7.30 -29.13 -5.62
CA ARG A 13 -7.99 -29.65 -4.44
C ARG A 13 -9.28 -30.40 -4.77
N ALA A 14 -10.03 -29.96 -5.77
CA ALA A 14 -11.22 -30.67 -6.23
C ALA A 14 -10.86 -32.04 -6.79
N ASP A 15 -9.81 -32.12 -7.61
CA ASP A 15 -9.31 -33.36 -8.19
C ASP A 15 -8.83 -34.34 -7.11
N ALA A 16 -8.08 -33.84 -6.11
CA ALA A 16 -7.66 -34.65 -4.95
C ALA A 16 -8.83 -35.19 -4.10
N GLN A 17 -10.02 -34.58 -4.21
CA GLN A 17 -11.25 -35.07 -3.57
C GLN A 17 -12.13 -35.90 -4.53
N GLY A 18 -11.69 -36.16 -5.76
CA GLY A 18 -12.46 -36.86 -6.79
C GLY A 18 -13.69 -36.07 -7.24
N LEU A 19 -13.68 -34.75 -7.11
CA LEU A 19 -14.80 -33.87 -7.45
C LEU A 19 -14.58 -33.22 -8.82
N SER A 20 -15.56 -33.36 -9.71
CA SER A 20 -15.64 -32.50 -10.89
C SER A 20 -16.05 -31.08 -10.50
N MET A 21 -15.70 -30.09 -11.32
CA MET A 21 -16.13 -28.70 -11.10
C MET A 21 -17.65 -28.53 -11.08
N THR A 22 -18.38 -29.34 -11.84
CA THR A 22 -19.86 -29.36 -11.81
C THR A 22 -20.38 -29.87 -10.46
N GLU A 23 -19.77 -30.94 -9.95
CA GLU A 23 -20.15 -31.51 -8.65
C GLU A 23 -19.78 -30.58 -7.50
N LEU A 24 -18.65 -29.89 -7.60
CA LEU A 24 -18.24 -28.86 -6.65
C LEU A 24 -19.24 -27.68 -6.62
N ALA A 25 -19.65 -27.17 -7.77
CA ALA A 25 -20.66 -26.11 -7.86
C ALA A 25 -21.99 -26.54 -7.21
N ARG A 26 -22.43 -27.77 -7.53
CA ARG A 26 -23.65 -28.36 -6.94
C ARG A 26 -23.56 -28.48 -5.42
N LYS A 27 -22.44 -29.01 -4.89
CA LYS A 27 -22.20 -29.14 -3.44
C LYS A 27 -22.14 -27.81 -2.70
N THR A 28 -21.72 -26.75 -3.38
CA THR A 28 -21.57 -25.41 -2.81
C THR A 28 -22.80 -24.51 -3.01
N GLY A 29 -23.84 -25.03 -3.68
CA GLY A 29 -25.11 -24.33 -3.88
C GLY A 29 -25.03 -23.18 -4.88
N ILE A 30 -24.03 -23.18 -5.77
CA ILE A 30 -23.86 -22.15 -6.81
C ILE A 30 -23.95 -22.76 -8.21
N SER A 31 -24.26 -21.93 -9.20
CA SER A 31 -24.23 -22.37 -10.59
C SER A 31 -22.79 -22.63 -11.04
N ARG A 32 -22.61 -23.53 -12.03
CA ARG A 32 -21.30 -23.76 -12.65
C ARG A 32 -20.71 -22.46 -13.20
N GLN A 33 -21.54 -21.62 -13.83
CA GLN A 33 -21.11 -20.31 -14.34
C GLN A 33 -20.61 -19.39 -13.23
N ALA A 34 -21.29 -19.34 -12.07
CA ALA A 34 -20.85 -18.56 -10.92
C ALA A 34 -19.52 -19.07 -10.36
N LEU A 35 -19.31 -20.40 -10.32
CA LEU A 35 -18.04 -20.97 -9.89
C LEU A 35 -16.88 -20.55 -10.82
N TYR A 36 -17.05 -20.60 -12.13
CA TYR A 36 -16.02 -20.14 -13.07
C TYR A 36 -15.77 -18.63 -12.99
N GLY A 37 -16.82 -17.81 -12.82
CA GLY A 37 -16.65 -16.37 -12.61
C GLY A 37 -15.81 -16.04 -11.36
N ILE A 38 -15.94 -16.84 -10.30
CA ILE A 38 -15.14 -16.70 -9.08
C ILE A 38 -13.67 -17.10 -9.33
N LEU A 39 -13.43 -18.15 -10.12
CA LEU A 39 -12.07 -18.65 -10.40
C LEU A 39 -11.30 -17.71 -11.33
N ASP A 40 -11.99 -17.20 -12.35
CA ASP A 40 -11.41 -16.37 -13.40
C ASP A 40 -11.37 -14.88 -12.98
N GLY A 41 -11.77 -14.55 -11.74
CA GLY A 41 -11.79 -13.18 -11.21
C GLY A 41 -12.79 -12.23 -11.91
N SER A 42 -13.63 -12.76 -12.80
CA SER A 42 -14.52 -11.98 -13.67
C SER A 42 -15.88 -11.67 -13.04
N SER A 43 -16.30 -12.43 -12.03
CA SER A 43 -17.42 -12.03 -11.17
C SER A 43 -16.89 -11.37 -9.90
N GLY A 44 -16.89 -10.05 -9.85
CA GLY A 44 -16.45 -9.25 -8.70
C GLY A 44 -17.27 -9.40 -7.40
N GLN A 45 -18.06 -10.48 -7.23
CA GLN A 45 -18.96 -10.68 -6.09
C GLN A 45 -19.00 -12.16 -5.64
N ALA A 46 -17.89 -12.68 -5.14
CA ALA A 46 -17.92 -13.90 -4.34
C ALA A 46 -18.44 -13.58 -2.94
N LYS A 47 -19.57 -14.16 -2.53
CA LYS A 47 -20.04 -14.02 -1.14
C LYS A 47 -19.08 -14.77 -0.20
N VAL A 48 -18.86 -14.22 1.00
CA VAL A 48 -18.07 -14.87 2.06
C VAL A 48 -18.61 -16.28 2.37
N SER A 49 -19.94 -16.44 2.39
CA SER A 49 -20.60 -17.74 2.58
C SER A 49 -20.25 -18.74 1.48
N THR A 50 -20.11 -18.30 0.24
CA THR A 50 -19.69 -19.17 -0.88
C THR A 50 -18.26 -19.67 -0.70
N LEU A 51 -17.35 -18.82 -0.24
CA LEU A 51 -15.97 -19.22 0.05
C LEU A 51 -15.89 -20.21 1.21
N ILE A 52 -16.69 -20.02 2.26
CA ILE A 52 -16.79 -20.96 3.37
C ILE A 52 -17.33 -22.32 2.88
N SER A 53 -18.38 -22.31 2.05
CA SER A 53 -18.92 -23.54 1.46
C SER A 53 -17.91 -24.25 0.55
N LEU A 54 -17.15 -23.52 -0.27
CA LEU A 54 -16.06 -24.06 -1.08
C LEU A 54 -14.98 -24.69 -0.21
N ALA A 55 -14.55 -24.01 0.85
CA ALA A 55 -13.54 -24.51 1.77
C ALA A 55 -14.00 -25.83 2.43
N SER A 56 -15.25 -25.87 2.89
CA SER A 56 -15.86 -27.07 3.45
C SER A 56 -15.91 -28.23 2.43
N ALA A 57 -16.39 -27.97 1.21
CA ALA A 57 -16.48 -28.98 0.15
C ALA A 57 -15.10 -29.53 -0.26
N LEU A 58 -14.07 -28.68 -0.24
CA LEU A 58 -12.69 -29.03 -0.57
C LEU A 58 -11.89 -29.58 0.63
N LYS A 59 -12.51 -29.65 1.82
CA LYS A 59 -11.87 -30.05 3.08
C LYS A 59 -10.62 -29.25 3.42
N VAL A 60 -10.68 -27.94 3.19
CA VAL A 60 -9.62 -26.99 3.55
C VAL A 60 -10.16 -25.95 4.53
N HIS A 61 -9.28 -25.37 5.33
CA HIS A 61 -9.66 -24.29 6.22
C HIS A 61 -10.02 -23.02 5.41
N PRO A 62 -11.12 -22.29 5.71
CA PRO A 62 -11.55 -21.12 4.92
C PRO A 62 -10.48 -20.04 4.74
N VAL A 63 -9.64 -19.82 5.75
CA VAL A 63 -8.52 -18.85 5.69
C VAL A 63 -7.56 -19.11 4.53
N VAL A 64 -7.41 -20.36 4.09
CA VAL A 64 -6.56 -20.70 2.95
C VAL A 64 -7.16 -20.13 1.66
N LEU A 65 -8.47 -20.31 1.46
CA LEU A 65 -9.17 -19.74 0.30
C LEU A 65 -9.21 -18.23 0.36
N PHE A 66 -9.45 -17.63 1.52
CA PHE A 66 -9.38 -16.17 1.69
C PHE A 66 -7.99 -15.64 1.30
N ARG A 67 -6.91 -16.29 1.74
CA ARG A 67 -5.55 -15.86 1.38
C ARG A 67 -5.31 -15.92 -0.13
N HIS A 68 -5.68 -17.01 -0.79
CA HIS A 68 -5.52 -17.12 -2.25
C HIS A 68 -6.39 -16.12 -3.01
N LEU A 69 -7.63 -15.87 -2.56
CA LEU A 69 -8.51 -14.88 -3.17
C LEU A 69 -8.00 -13.45 -2.96
N LEU A 70 -7.60 -13.09 -1.74
CA LEU A 70 -7.06 -11.76 -1.43
C LEU A 70 -5.77 -11.48 -2.20
N HIS A 71 -4.97 -12.49 -2.55
CA HIS A 71 -3.81 -12.33 -3.42
C HIS A 71 -4.17 -12.01 -4.87
N GLN A 72 -5.38 -12.35 -5.34
CA GLN A 72 -5.86 -11.95 -6.67
C GLN A 72 -6.46 -10.54 -6.68
N LEU A 73 -6.83 -10.02 -5.52
CA LEU A 73 -7.38 -8.68 -5.40
C LEU A 73 -6.23 -7.68 -5.23
N GLU A 74 -6.24 -6.62 -6.01
CA GLU A 74 -5.40 -5.44 -5.74
C GLU A 74 -5.95 -4.73 -4.52
N LEU A 75 -5.49 -5.12 -3.33
CA LEU A 75 -5.81 -4.41 -2.09
C LEU A 75 -4.92 -3.16 -1.99
N PRO A 76 -5.40 -2.07 -1.37
CA PRO A 76 -4.57 -0.92 -1.04
C PRO A 76 -3.32 -1.36 -0.27
N LYS A 77 -2.19 -0.69 -0.50
CA LYS A 77 -0.95 -0.98 0.22
C LYS A 77 -1.17 -0.75 1.72
N PHE A 78 -0.80 -1.71 2.55
CA PHE A 78 -0.79 -1.58 4.01
C PHE A 78 0.50 -2.13 4.61
N SER A 79 0.94 -1.49 5.69
CA SER A 79 2.18 -1.80 6.41
C SER A 79 1.96 -2.89 7.47
N THR A 80 1.50 -4.07 7.09
CA THR A 80 1.36 -5.19 8.06
C THR A 80 2.64 -6.00 8.21
N THR A 81 3.59 -5.90 7.27
CA THR A 81 4.86 -6.63 7.32
C THR A 81 5.98 -5.74 7.84
N GLY A 82 6.67 -6.20 8.89
CA GLY A 82 7.85 -5.51 9.42
C GLY A 82 7.58 -4.35 10.38
N ALA A 83 6.44 -4.30 11.07
CA ALA A 83 6.22 -3.34 12.15
C ALA A 83 7.23 -3.58 13.30
N LYS A 84 7.86 -2.51 13.78
CA LYS A 84 8.76 -2.53 14.95
C LYS A 84 8.01 -2.93 16.22
N TYR A 85 6.77 -2.44 16.35
CA TYR A 85 5.92 -2.66 17.51
C TYR A 85 4.88 -3.75 17.24
N GLN A 86 4.69 -4.63 18.22
CA GLN A 86 3.73 -5.72 18.09
C GLN A 86 2.31 -5.16 17.93
N PHE A 87 1.56 -5.74 16.98
CA PHE A 87 0.18 -5.35 16.65
C PHE A 87 0.01 -3.93 16.13
N ASP A 88 1.09 -3.23 15.82
CA ASP A 88 1.04 -1.96 15.11
C ASP A 88 0.86 -2.20 13.61
N ALA A 89 0.00 -1.42 12.96
CA ALA A 89 -0.21 -1.51 11.52
C ALA A 89 -0.89 -0.23 10.98
N SER A 90 -0.39 0.29 9.86
CA SER A 90 -0.96 1.44 9.16
C SER A 90 -1.47 1.04 7.77
N GLY A 91 -2.70 1.44 7.47
CA GLY A 91 -3.35 1.27 6.17
C GLY A 91 -3.47 2.62 5.45
N PHE A 92 -3.06 2.67 4.18
CA PHE A 92 -3.33 3.82 3.33
C PHE A 92 -4.79 3.81 2.88
N VAL A 93 -5.48 4.96 2.99
CA VAL A 93 -6.88 5.11 2.57
C VAL A 93 -6.95 5.88 1.26
N THR A 94 -6.45 7.12 1.23
CA THR A 94 -6.47 7.97 0.04
C THR A 94 -5.49 9.15 0.19
N GLU A 95 -5.38 9.97 -0.85
CA GLU A 95 -4.53 11.14 -0.86
C GLU A 95 -5.07 12.26 -1.77
N THR A 96 -4.69 13.50 -1.47
CA THR A 96 -4.74 14.59 -2.44
C THR A 96 -3.51 14.53 -3.34
N VAL A 97 -3.53 15.23 -4.48
CA VAL A 97 -2.39 15.28 -5.44
C VAL A 97 -1.89 13.85 -5.76
N PRO A 98 -2.69 13.02 -6.46
CA PRO A 98 -2.33 11.64 -6.75
C PRO A 98 -0.95 11.53 -7.43
N ASP A 99 -0.31 10.39 -7.29
CA ASP A 99 0.97 10.13 -7.95
C ASP A 99 0.95 10.50 -9.44
N HIS A 100 2.04 11.15 -9.87
CA HIS A 100 2.24 11.73 -11.21
C HIS A 100 1.42 12.98 -11.54
N SER A 101 0.73 13.60 -10.56
CA SER A 101 0.11 14.91 -10.73
C SER A 101 1.10 15.95 -11.24
N SER A 102 0.63 16.85 -12.12
CA SER A 102 1.44 17.95 -12.65
C SER A 102 1.42 19.16 -11.72
N VAL A 103 2.60 19.71 -11.44
CA VAL A 103 2.80 20.97 -10.71
C VAL A 103 3.74 21.87 -11.50
N THR A 104 3.60 23.19 -11.38
CA THR A 104 4.50 24.12 -12.09
C THR A 104 5.83 24.31 -11.34
N THR A 105 6.87 24.67 -12.07
CA THR A 105 8.18 25.00 -11.48
C THR A 105 8.05 26.03 -10.35
N GLY A 106 8.63 25.75 -9.18
CA GLY A 106 8.59 26.65 -8.02
C GLY A 106 7.24 26.70 -7.28
N GLN A 107 6.21 25.99 -7.74
CA GLN A 107 4.89 25.97 -7.11
C GLN A 107 4.97 25.47 -5.67
N ILE A 108 4.26 26.16 -4.77
CA ILE A 108 3.95 25.64 -3.44
C ILE A 108 2.57 24.99 -3.49
N PHE A 109 2.48 23.74 -3.02
CA PHE A 109 1.23 22.99 -2.98
C PHE A 109 1.14 22.16 -1.70
N CYS A 110 -0.09 21.79 -1.30
CA CYS A 110 -0.34 20.96 -0.13
C CYS A 110 -0.71 19.53 -0.55
N LYS A 111 0.00 18.55 0.01
CA LYS A 111 -0.28 17.13 -0.12
C LYS A 111 -0.85 16.64 1.20
N THR A 112 -1.96 15.93 1.14
CA THR A 112 -2.62 15.32 2.29
C THR A 112 -2.77 13.83 2.04
N TRP A 113 -2.36 13.01 3.01
CA TRP A 113 -2.65 11.58 3.03
C TRP A 113 -3.70 11.29 4.10
N GLU A 114 -4.66 10.44 3.79
CA GLU A 114 -5.53 9.80 4.76
C GLU A 114 -5.01 8.39 5.04
N ILE A 115 -4.74 8.10 6.31
CA ILE A 115 -4.32 6.78 6.77
C ILE A 115 -5.22 6.30 7.90
N GLN A 116 -5.31 5.00 8.07
CA GLN A 116 -6.08 4.34 9.11
C GLN A 116 -5.16 3.52 10.02
N ASN A 117 -5.42 3.59 11.33
CA ASN A 117 -4.84 2.62 12.26
C ASN A 117 -5.58 1.29 12.12
N ILE A 118 -4.99 0.35 11.38
CA ILE A 118 -5.54 -0.99 11.17
C ILE A 118 -4.93 -2.02 12.13
N GLY A 119 -4.12 -1.56 13.09
CA GLY A 119 -3.53 -2.37 14.14
C GLY A 119 -4.48 -2.59 15.31
N HIS A 120 -3.90 -2.99 16.45
CA HIS A 120 -4.61 -3.17 17.71
C HIS A 120 -4.07 -2.30 18.85
N VAL A 121 -3.14 -1.39 18.54
CA VAL A 121 -2.52 -0.47 19.50
C VAL A 121 -2.78 0.97 19.09
N THR A 122 -3.07 1.85 20.05
CA THR A 122 -3.25 3.28 19.80
C THR A 122 -1.94 3.90 19.33
N TRP A 123 -2.00 4.75 18.30
CA TRP A 123 -0.88 5.61 17.94
C TRP A 123 -0.85 6.80 18.87
N GLN A 124 0.16 6.86 19.74
CA GLN A 124 0.42 7.98 20.64
C GLN A 124 1.85 8.50 20.43
N ASN A 125 2.02 9.82 20.56
CA ASN A 125 3.32 10.50 20.41
C ASN A 125 4.07 10.13 19.12
N ARG A 126 3.34 9.94 18.01
CA ARG A 126 3.93 9.58 16.71
C ARG A 126 4.17 10.84 15.87
N LYS A 127 5.15 10.77 15.00
CA LYS A 127 5.47 11.80 13.99
C LYS A 127 5.53 11.17 12.61
N LEU A 128 5.20 11.93 11.58
CA LEU A 128 5.50 11.59 10.20
C LEU A 128 6.75 12.36 9.78
N LEU A 129 7.82 11.62 9.46
CA LEU A 129 9.14 12.16 9.13
C LEU A 129 9.42 12.05 7.64
N CYS A 130 9.98 13.10 7.06
CA CYS A 130 10.60 13.05 5.74
C CYS A 130 11.89 12.22 5.83
N VAL A 131 12.02 11.20 4.98
CA VAL A 131 13.17 10.30 4.94
C VAL A 131 14.02 10.46 3.68
N ASP A 132 13.79 11.54 2.93
CA ASP A 132 14.61 11.87 1.77
C ASP A 132 16.06 12.08 2.20
N ARG A 133 16.99 11.34 1.56
CA ARG A 133 18.41 11.51 1.83
C ARG A 133 18.88 12.82 1.18
N PRO A 134 19.61 13.69 1.89
CA PRO A 134 20.32 14.76 1.23
C PRO A 134 21.27 14.14 0.20
N ALA A 135 21.29 14.69 -1.02
CA ALA A 135 22.20 14.23 -2.06
C ALA A 135 23.63 14.22 -1.50
N SER A 136 24.22 13.03 -1.35
CA SER A 136 25.61 12.89 -0.95
C SER A 136 26.47 13.71 -1.92
N SER A 137 27.35 14.54 -1.34
CA SER A 137 28.28 15.43 -2.05
C SER A 137 28.79 14.80 -3.34
N PRO A 138 28.74 15.51 -4.49
CA PRO A 138 29.22 14.96 -5.73
C PRO A 138 30.70 14.62 -5.63
N ARG A 139 31.08 13.47 -6.18
CA ARG A 139 32.45 13.27 -6.64
C ARG A 139 32.70 14.36 -7.68
N ILE A 140 33.54 15.33 -7.35
CA ILE A 140 34.03 16.30 -8.33
C ILE A 140 34.79 15.47 -9.37
N ILE A 141 34.22 15.38 -10.57
CA ILE A 141 34.95 14.93 -11.75
C ILE A 141 35.49 16.23 -12.36
N ASP A 142 36.80 16.36 -12.46
CA ASP A 142 37.46 17.58 -12.95
C ASP A 142 36.83 18.06 -14.26
N GLY A 143 36.39 19.32 -14.29
CA GLY A 143 35.90 20.01 -15.50
C GLY A 143 34.40 19.93 -15.77
N VAL A 144 33.62 19.15 -15.02
CA VAL A 144 32.14 19.17 -15.11
C VAL A 144 31.58 19.69 -13.80
N GLN A 145 31.09 20.94 -13.79
CA GLN A 145 30.27 21.40 -12.67
C GLN A 145 29.06 20.48 -12.57
N PRO A 146 28.91 19.73 -11.48
CA PRO A 146 27.72 18.93 -11.31
C PRO A 146 26.52 19.89 -11.21
N PRO A 147 25.35 19.53 -11.76
CA PRO A 147 24.15 20.32 -11.50
C PRO A 147 23.98 20.45 -10.00
N LEU A 148 23.67 21.66 -9.50
CA LEU A 148 23.46 21.95 -8.08
C LEU A 148 22.44 20.96 -7.49
N TYR A 149 22.94 19.86 -6.90
CA TYR A 149 22.10 18.75 -6.44
C TYR A 149 21.14 19.16 -5.31
N SER A 150 21.45 20.26 -4.62
CA SER A 150 20.59 20.92 -3.63
C SER A 150 19.27 21.44 -4.19
N GLU A 151 19.14 21.53 -5.52
CA GLU A 151 17.92 22.01 -6.19
C GLU A 151 17.10 20.85 -6.80
N ARG A 152 17.51 19.59 -6.57
CA ARG A 152 16.84 18.39 -7.09
C ARG A 152 16.06 17.58 -6.08
N CYS A 153 15.36 18.27 -5.18
CA CYS A 153 14.42 17.67 -4.25
C CYS A 153 13.05 18.36 -4.35
N LEU A 154 11.98 17.60 -4.11
CA LEU A 154 10.71 18.19 -3.73
C LEU A 154 10.89 18.67 -2.29
N THR A 155 10.91 19.98 -2.06
CA THR A 155 11.31 20.53 -0.76
C THR A 155 10.08 20.65 0.14
N PRO A 156 9.95 19.86 1.22
CA PRO A 156 8.87 20.05 2.16
C PRO A 156 9.14 21.24 3.08
N LEU A 157 8.08 21.99 3.42
CA LEU A 157 8.18 23.15 4.31
C LEU A 157 8.36 22.74 5.78
N GLN A 158 7.89 21.54 6.14
CA GLN A 158 8.19 20.87 7.39
C GLN A 158 8.86 19.54 7.07
N THR A 159 9.89 19.11 7.79
CA THR A 159 10.47 17.76 7.62
C THR A 159 9.89 16.74 8.60
N SER A 160 9.04 17.21 9.51
CA SER A 160 8.31 16.40 10.50
C SER A 160 6.98 17.06 10.80
N ILE A 161 5.92 16.26 10.90
CA ILE A 161 4.62 16.68 11.44
C ILE A 161 4.17 15.70 12.52
N ASP A 162 3.41 16.18 13.51
CA ASP A 162 2.85 15.31 14.53
C ASP A 162 1.67 14.52 13.95
N ILE A 163 1.55 13.26 14.35
CA ILE A 163 0.39 12.43 14.06
C ILE A 163 -0.50 12.48 15.30
N PRO A 164 -1.73 13.03 15.20
CA PRO A 164 -2.69 13.01 16.29
C PRO A 164 -2.88 11.62 16.89
N GLU A 165 -3.28 11.58 18.17
CA GLU A 165 -3.66 10.31 18.78
C GLU A 165 -4.73 9.63 17.93
N THR A 166 -4.47 8.40 17.50
CA THR A 166 -5.34 7.65 16.58
C THR A 166 -5.59 6.26 17.14
N LEU A 167 -6.84 6.00 17.53
CA LEU A 167 -7.26 4.70 18.09
C LEU A 167 -7.30 3.61 17.00
N PRO A 168 -7.23 2.32 17.38
CA PRO A 168 -7.47 1.23 16.45
C PRO A 168 -8.83 1.37 15.73
N GLY A 169 -8.79 1.39 14.40
CA GLY A 169 -9.95 1.58 13.53
C GLY A 169 -10.17 3.04 13.08
N ASP A 170 -9.56 4.03 13.72
CA ASP A 170 -9.74 5.45 13.37
C ASP A 170 -8.84 5.87 12.19
N THR A 171 -9.28 6.90 11.47
CA THR A 171 -8.53 7.54 10.38
C THR A 171 -7.95 8.89 10.80
N VAL A 172 -6.87 9.30 10.14
CA VAL A 172 -6.21 10.58 10.36
C VAL A 172 -5.74 11.19 9.03
N LEU A 173 -5.85 12.52 8.94
CA LEU A 173 -5.38 13.31 7.81
C LEU A 173 -4.02 13.94 8.15
N LEU A 174 -3.03 13.70 7.29
CA LEU A 174 -1.67 14.19 7.46
C LEU A 174 -1.31 15.09 6.28
N SER A 175 -1.05 16.38 6.54
CA SER A 175 -0.79 17.38 5.50
C SER A 175 0.61 17.95 5.56
N VAL A 176 1.28 18.01 4.41
CA VAL A 176 2.59 18.63 4.24
C VAL A 176 2.54 19.58 3.04
N GLN A 177 3.10 20.78 3.20
CA GLN A 177 3.32 21.68 2.09
C GLN A 177 4.67 21.40 1.44
N PHE A 178 4.68 21.38 0.11
CA PHE A 178 5.87 21.14 -0.70
C PHE A 178 6.11 22.31 -1.64
N LYS A 179 7.38 22.61 -1.90
CA LYS A 179 7.84 23.50 -2.97
C LYS A 179 8.48 22.68 -4.08
N ALA A 180 7.93 22.78 -5.29
CA ALA A 180 8.47 22.17 -6.48
C ALA A 180 9.82 22.82 -6.89
N PRO A 181 10.76 22.05 -7.48
CA PRO A 181 12.00 22.60 -8.03
C PRO A 181 11.73 23.61 -9.16
N SER A 182 12.75 24.41 -9.47
CA SER A 182 12.70 25.48 -10.48
C SER A 182 12.85 25.00 -11.92
N TYR A 183 12.92 23.70 -12.17
CA TYR A 183 13.04 23.12 -13.50
C TYR A 183 12.15 21.87 -13.65
N PRO A 184 11.79 21.50 -14.90
CA PRO A 184 10.94 20.34 -15.13
C PRO A 184 11.62 19.01 -14.79
N CYS A 185 10.93 18.14 -14.04
CA CYS A 185 11.40 16.80 -13.69
C CYS A 185 10.27 15.96 -13.09
N SER A 186 10.43 14.64 -13.06
CA SER A 186 9.65 13.78 -12.15
C SER A 186 10.38 13.67 -10.83
N ILE A 187 9.68 13.90 -9.72
CA ILE A 187 10.31 13.93 -8.40
C ILE A 187 9.41 13.33 -7.33
N ILE A 188 10.03 12.66 -6.36
CA ILE A 188 9.36 11.97 -5.26
C ILE A 188 9.95 12.41 -3.92
N SER A 189 9.09 12.51 -2.91
CA SER A 189 9.48 12.64 -1.50
C SER A 189 8.87 11.50 -0.69
N TYR A 190 9.65 10.87 0.18
CA TYR A 190 9.24 9.72 0.99
C TYR A 190 9.11 10.07 2.47
N TRP A 191 8.10 9.47 3.10
CA TRP A 191 7.68 9.80 4.45
C TRP A 191 7.38 8.55 5.26
N LYS A 192 7.88 8.50 6.50
CA LYS A 192 7.67 7.36 7.39
C LYS A 192 7.20 7.79 8.77
N MET A 193 6.30 7.00 9.34
CA MET A 193 5.91 7.15 10.73
C MET A 193 7.07 6.77 11.64
N ALA A 194 7.34 7.63 12.63
CA ALA A 194 8.28 7.40 13.70
C ALA A 194 7.60 7.58 15.06
N ASP A 195 8.18 6.95 16.09
CA ASP A 195 7.76 7.14 17.48
C ASP A 195 8.38 8.40 18.11
N GLU A 196 8.13 8.59 19.40
CA GLU A 196 8.60 9.72 20.20
C GLU A 196 10.14 9.82 20.28
N HIS A 197 10.84 8.71 20.04
CA HIS A 197 12.31 8.64 20.03
C HIS A 197 12.88 8.84 18.61
N GLY A 198 12.03 8.98 17.60
CA GLY A 198 12.42 9.13 16.20
C GLY A 198 12.70 7.80 15.49
N ASP A 199 12.42 6.66 16.13
CA ASP A 199 12.60 5.37 15.49
C ASP A 199 11.44 5.04 14.56
N ILE A 200 11.76 4.49 13.38
CA ILE A 200 10.76 4.16 12.36
C ILE A 200 9.86 3.01 12.83
N CYS A 201 8.55 3.24 12.82
CA CYS A 201 7.55 2.27 13.26
C CYS A 201 7.41 1.10 12.29
N PHE A 202 7.56 1.35 10.99
CA PHE A 202 7.38 0.37 9.91
C PHE A 202 8.60 0.38 8.97
N PRO A 203 9.76 -0.14 9.41
CA PRO A 203 11.01 -0.09 8.64
C PRO A 203 10.90 -0.74 7.25
N ASP A 204 10.22 -1.87 7.15
CA ASP A 204 10.13 -2.66 5.90
C ASP A 204 9.05 -2.14 4.93
N SER A 205 8.25 -1.15 5.34
CA SER A 205 7.28 -0.48 4.48
C SER A 205 7.93 0.59 3.59
N GLU A 206 7.38 0.84 2.39
CA GLU A 206 7.75 2.01 1.58
C GLU A 206 7.39 3.34 2.27
N GLY A 207 6.37 3.34 3.14
CA GLY A 207 5.83 4.55 3.76
C GLY A 207 4.84 5.29 2.85
N LEU A 208 4.66 6.58 3.12
CA LEU A 208 3.88 7.50 2.31
C LEU A 208 4.79 8.23 1.32
N SER A 209 4.26 8.63 0.16
CA SER A 209 5.02 9.34 -0.86
C SER A 209 4.26 10.50 -1.47
N CYS A 210 5.00 11.47 -1.98
CA CYS A 210 4.48 12.49 -2.89
C CYS A 210 5.28 12.43 -4.19
N LEU A 211 4.70 11.84 -5.24
CA LEU A 211 5.29 11.76 -6.58
C LEU A 211 4.60 12.73 -7.54
N VAL A 212 5.33 13.72 -8.05
CA VAL A 212 4.79 14.73 -8.96
C VAL A 212 5.64 14.89 -10.21
N ARG A 213 5.02 15.37 -11.29
CA ARG A 213 5.69 15.84 -12.50
C ARG A 213 5.74 17.36 -12.47
N VAL A 214 6.94 17.91 -12.39
CA VAL A 214 7.18 19.34 -12.45
C VAL A 214 7.25 19.73 -13.92
N VAL A 215 6.39 20.65 -14.33
CA VAL A 215 6.31 21.17 -15.70
C VAL A 215 6.66 22.65 -15.73
N SER A 216 7.23 23.12 -16.84
CA SER A 216 7.42 24.56 -17.05
C SER A 216 6.07 25.28 -17.05
N MET A 217 6.07 26.54 -16.60
CA MET A 217 4.98 27.46 -16.94
C MET A 217 4.95 27.74 -18.44
#